data_AF-A0A9X8QUB8-F1
#
_entry.id   AF-A0A9X8QUB8-F1
#
_cell.length_a   1.000
_cell.length_b   1.000
_cell.length_c   1.000
_cell.angle_alpha   90.00
_cell.angle_beta   90.00
_cell.angle_gamma   90.00
#
_symmetry.space_group_name_H-M   'P 1'
#
loop_
_entity.id
_entity.type
_entity.pdbx_description
1 polymer ?
#
loop_
_entity_poly.entity_id
_entity_poly.type
_entity_poly.pdbx_seq_one_letter_code
_entity_poly.pdbx_strand_id
1 'polypeptide(L)'
;MADVVRTGEIRRLAPAALGNLVLAAVYYGAAKIGLLEQVVIAGAVVTPLWPPTGIALSCLLLLGLRMWPGIAVGTFLVISTLTRPDLAGFGVVAGNTLAPVCACLMLRRVGFHTELDRLRDGVALVSLGAFAAMVISATLGSGTQVLTGSLPAGDFWRTWASWWVGDAMGVLVITPLVLAFRTVRPFRDVPLYRWGEAAALLVTAVMVSLAATRTSLSVLFLVFPVIVWAALRFQLIGAAPCVLLMSVFAISAATGRYGPFTGRSLLESMVNLQAFNASAALTALLLSAIVTEQNTIRRKIEQVCQELAEVVDRLAPGESRRRWPPER
;
A
#
# COMPACT_ATOMS: atom_id res chain seq x y z
N MET A 1 16.73 -35.89 -27.54
CA MET A 1 17.31 -35.09 -26.42
C MET A 1 16.91 -33.62 -26.50
N ALA A 2 16.83 -32.99 -27.68
CA ALA A 2 16.35 -31.62 -27.86
C ALA A 2 14.85 -31.41 -27.52
N ASP A 3 13.97 -32.38 -27.82
CA ASP A 3 12.53 -32.25 -27.51
C ASP A 3 12.20 -32.29 -26.01
N VAL A 4 12.96 -33.07 -25.23
CA VAL A 4 12.78 -33.20 -23.76
C VAL A 4 13.23 -31.92 -23.03
N VAL A 5 14.28 -31.26 -23.55
CA VAL A 5 14.74 -29.95 -23.03
C VAL A 5 13.70 -28.87 -23.33
N ARG A 6 13.11 -28.87 -24.54
CA ARG A 6 12.00 -27.97 -24.92
C ARG A 6 10.77 -28.13 -24.03
N THR A 7 10.41 -29.36 -23.65
CA THR A 7 9.24 -29.60 -22.77
C THR A 7 9.49 -29.13 -21.33
N GLY A 8 10.73 -29.22 -20.84
CA GLY A 8 11.13 -28.75 -19.51
C GLY A 8 11.13 -27.23 -19.38
N GLU A 9 11.57 -26.51 -20.41
CA GLU A 9 11.54 -25.03 -20.43
C GLU A 9 10.11 -24.49 -20.55
N ILE A 10 9.27 -25.08 -21.41
CA ILE A 10 7.86 -24.67 -21.57
C ILE A 10 7.08 -24.85 -20.25
N ARG A 11 7.32 -25.94 -19.51
CA ARG A 11 6.71 -26.17 -18.19
C ARG A 11 7.11 -25.15 -17.12
N ARG A 12 8.31 -24.57 -17.22
CA ARG A 12 8.78 -23.50 -16.31
C ARG A 12 8.32 -22.11 -16.73
N LEU A 13 8.18 -21.87 -18.03
CA LEU A 13 7.77 -20.58 -18.61
C LEU A 13 6.25 -20.35 -18.55
N ALA A 14 5.44 -21.40 -18.70
CA ALA A 14 3.97 -21.31 -18.64
C ALA A 14 3.42 -20.66 -17.35
N PRO A 15 3.85 -21.02 -16.13
CA PRO A 15 3.37 -20.36 -14.91
C PRO A 15 3.84 -18.92 -14.78
N ALA A 16 5.03 -18.58 -15.31
CA ALA A 16 5.52 -17.20 -15.31
C ALA A 16 4.74 -16.34 -16.32
N ALA A 17 4.44 -16.87 -17.50
CA ALA A 17 3.61 -16.20 -18.50
C ALA A 17 2.18 -15.98 -17.97
N LEU A 18 1.56 -17.02 -17.38
CA LEU A 18 0.25 -16.90 -16.76
C LEU A 18 0.24 -15.85 -15.63
N GLY A 19 1.27 -15.86 -14.78
CA GLY A 19 1.42 -14.83 -13.74
C GLY A 19 1.48 -13.42 -14.31
N ASN A 20 2.24 -13.21 -15.39
CA ASN A 20 2.31 -11.91 -16.06
C ASN A 20 0.97 -11.49 -16.68
N LEU A 21 0.22 -12.42 -17.28
CA LEU A 21 -1.11 -12.15 -17.83
C LEU A 21 -2.13 -11.79 -16.73
N VAL A 22 -2.13 -12.53 -15.62
CA VAL A 22 -2.97 -12.22 -14.46
C VAL A 22 -2.61 -10.85 -13.90
N LEU A 23 -1.32 -10.54 -13.74
CA LEU A 23 -0.88 -9.23 -13.27
C LEU A 23 -1.30 -8.11 -14.24
N ALA A 24 -1.16 -8.31 -15.55
CA ALA A 24 -1.60 -7.33 -16.54
C ALA A 24 -3.11 -7.07 -16.44
N ALA A 25 -3.92 -8.12 -16.28
CA ALA A 25 -5.37 -8.01 -16.12
C ALA A 25 -5.75 -7.30 -14.81
N VAL A 26 -5.12 -7.65 -13.69
CA VAL A 26 -5.34 -7.00 -12.39
C VAL A 26 -4.90 -5.53 -12.44
N TYR A 27 -3.74 -5.24 -13.03
CA TYR A 27 -3.24 -3.88 -13.22
C TYR A 27 -4.24 -3.05 -14.03
N TYR A 28 -4.70 -3.59 -15.17
CA TYR A 28 -5.68 -2.93 -16.04
C TYR A 28 -7.01 -2.69 -15.31
N GLY A 29 -7.54 -3.69 -14.61
CA GLY A 29 -8.79 -3.56 -13.84
C GLY A 29 -8.66 -2.52 -12.72
N ALA A 30 -7.56 -2.53 -11.99
CA ALA A 30 -7.27 -1.54 -10.95
C ALA A 30 -7.12 -0.12 -11.51
N ALA A 31 -6.54 0.00 -12.70
CA ALA A 31 -6.43 1.29 -13.38
C ALA A 31 -7.82 1.80 -13.78
N LYS A 32 -8.69 0.94 -14.32
CA LYS A 32 -10.07 1.31 -14.65
C LYS A 32 -10.84 1.77 -13.43
N ILE A 33 -10.67 1.13 -12.27
CA ILE A 33 -11.27 1.56 -11.01
C ILE A 33 -10.71 2.94 -10.60
N GLY A 34 -9.40 3.14 -10.64
CA GLY A 34 -8.79 4.44 -10.33
C GLY A 34 -9.28 5.56 -11.25
N LEU A 35 -9.52 5.24 -12.53
CA LEU A 35 -10.03 6.17 -13.52
C LEU A 35 -11.52 6.52 -13.36
N LEU A 36 -12.29 5.81 -12.52
CA LEU A 36 -13.68 6.19 -12.21
C LEU A 36 -13.75 7.55 -11.49
N GLU A 37 -12.73 7.86 -10.68
CA GLU A 37 -12.61 9.10 -9.91
C GLU A 37 -11.51 10.00 -10.51
N GLN A 38 -11.33 9.94 -11.84
CA GLN A 38 -10.31 10.74 -12.51
C GLN A 38 -10.65 12.23 -12.52
N VAL A 39 -9.60 13.04 -12.43
CA VAL A 39 -9.66 14.50 -12.50
C VAL A 39 -8.74 14.95 -13.63
N VAL A 40 -9.19 15.88 -14.47
CA VAL A 40 -8.35 16.45 -15.54
C VAL A 40 -7.65 17.70 -15.03
N ILE A 41 -6.31 17.71 -15.06
CA ILE A 41 -5.46 18.85 -14.68
C ILE A 41 -4.59 19.21 -15.88
N ALA A 42 -4.73 20.43 -16.39
CA ALA A 42 -3.97 20.91 -17.56
C ALA A 42 -4.04 19.97 -18.79
N GLY A 43 -5.21 19.36 -19.04
CA GLY A 43 -5.42 18.40 -20.14
C GLY A 43 -4.92 16.98 -19.85
N ALA A 44 -4.15 16.77 -18.79
CA ALA A 44 -3.74 15.44 -18.35
C ALA A 44 -4.80 14.81 -17.44
N VAL A 45 -5.19 13.57 -17.74
CA VAL A 45 -6.01 12.75 -16.84
C VAL A 45 -5.16 12.34 -15.65
N VAL A 46 -5.57 12.72 -14.44
CA VAL A 46 -4.87 12.36 -13.20
C VAL A 46 -5.83 11.78 -12.17
N THR A 47 -5.38 10.73 -11.50
CA THR A 47 -6.10 10.09 -10.41
C THR A 47 -5.40 10.44 -9.09
N PRO A 48 -6.12 10.97 -8.08
CA PRO A 48 -5.53 11.26 -6.77
C PRO A 48 -4.92 10.02 -6.08
N LEU A 49 -5.40 8.83 -6.42
CA LEU A 49 -4.84 7.55 -6.01
C LEU A 49 -4.71 6.70 -7.26
N TRP A 50 -3.52 6.18 -7.56
CA TRP A 50 -3.30 5.24 -8.67
C TRP A 50 -3.04 3.83 -8.12
N PRO A 51 -4.10 3.00 -7.93
CA PRO A 51 -3.95 1.66 -7.37
C PRO A 51 -2.96 0.73 -8.10
N PRO A 52 -2.83 0.78 -9.44
CA PRO A 52 -1.95 -0.12 -10.18
C PRO A 52 -0.49 -0.07 -9.72
N THR A 53 0.03 1.10 -9.35
CA THR A 53 1.42 1.23 -8.88
C THR A 53 1.68 0.45 -7.59
N GLY A 54 0.74 0.51 -6.64
CA GLY A 54 0.87 -0.26 -5.40
C GLY A 54 0.72 -1.77 -5.61
N ILE A 55 -0.14 -2.20 -6.54
CA ILE A 55 -0.26 -3.61 -6.95
C ILE A 55 1.03 -4.09 -7.63
N ALA A 56 1.56 -3.30 -8.57
CA ALA A 56 2.79 -3.58 -9.29
C ALA A 56 3.96 -3.80 -8.32
N LEU A 57 4.16 -2.87 -7.38
CA LEU A 57 5.20 -3.01 -6.37
C LEU A 57 4.98 -4.25 -5.48
N SER A 58 3.75 -4.48 -5.02
CA SER A 58 3.41 -5.65 -4.20
C SER A 58 3.73 -6.96 -4.92
N CYS A 59 3.33 -7.08 -6.19
CA CYS A 59 3.62 -8.27 -6.98
C CYS A 59 5.12 -8.47 -7.22
N LEU A 60 5.89 -7.40 -7.45
CA LEU A 60 7.34 -7.52 -7.59
C LEU A 60 8.03 -7.94 -6.28
N LEU A 61 7.56 -7.45 -5.14
CA LEU A 61 8.06 -7.85 -3.82
C LEU A 61 7.73 -9.32 -3.52
N LEU A 62 6.50 -9.74 -3.82
CA LEU A 62 5.99 -11.09 -3.48
C LEU A 62 6.41 -12.18 -4.47
N LEU A 63 6.38 -11.89 -5.78
CA LEU A 63 6.52 -12.89 -6.86
C LEU A 63 7.83 -12.73 -7.65
N GLY A 64 8.59 -11.65 -7.40
CA GLY A 64 9.88 -11.39 -8.00
C GLY A 64 9.86 -10.48 -9.23
N LEU A 65 11.05 -10.06 -9.67
CA LEU A 65 11.23 -9.15 -10.81
C LEU A 65 10.73 -9.73 -12.13
N ARG A 66 10.59 -11.05 -12.26
CA ARG A 66 10.03 -11.73 -13.45
C ARG A 66 8.62 -11.28 -13.85
N MET A 67 7.93 -10.53 -12.98
CA MET A 67 6.58 -10.00 -13.21
C MET A 67 6.58 -8.63 -13.89
N TRP A 68 7.74 -8.01 -14.12
CA TRP A 68 7.83 -6.70 -14.76
C TRP A 68 7.15 -6.64 -16.15
N PRO A 69 7.19 -7.69 -17.00
CA PRO A 69 6.50 -7.64 -18.30
C PRO A 69 4.98 -7.48 -18.15
N GLY A 70 4.37 -8.09 -17.13
CA GLY A 70 2.94 -7.96 -16.85
C GLY A 70 2.54 -6.52 -16.50
N ILE A 71 3.42 -5.78 -15.81
CA ILE A 71 3.22 -4.35 -15.52
C ILE A 71 3.27 -3.52 -16.81
N ALA A 72 4.25 -3.79 -17.67
CA ALA A 72 4.40 -3.09 -18.94
C ALA A 72 3.20 -3.34 -19.86
N VAL A 73 2.77 -4.60 -19.99
CA VAL A 73 1.57 -4.98 -20.77
C VAL A 73 0.32 -4.34 -20.18
N GLY A 74 0.12 -4.43 -18.85
CA GLY A 74 -1.02 -3.82 -18.17
C GLY A 74 -1.09 -2.31 -18.40
N THR A 75 0.03 -1.60 -18.22
CA THR A 75 0.10 -0.16 -18.49
C THR A 75 -0.14 0.16 -19.96
N PHE A 76 0.45 -0.59 -20.88
CA PHE A 76 0.25 -0.39 -22.32
C PHE A 76 -1.23 -0.53 -22.70
N LEU A 77 -1.93 -1.54 -22.17
CA LEU A 77 -3.36 -1.72 -22.38
C LEU A 77 -4.18 -0.53 -21.85
N VAL A 78 -3.84 -0.01 -20.66
CA VAL A 78 -4.51 1.18 -20.10
C VAL A 78 -4.31 2.38 -21.00
N ILE A 79 -3.07 2.71 -21.36
CA ILE A 79 -2.75 3.90 -22.18
C ILE A 79 -3.37 3.80 -23.57
N SER A 80 -3.39 2.60 -24.15
CA SER A 80 -4.02 2.36 -25.46
C SER A 80 -5.53 2.63 -25.45
N THR A 81 -6.19 2.62 -24.29
CA THR A 81 -7.61 3.01 -24.17
C THR A 81 -7.82 4.51 -24.00
N LEU A 82 -6.77 5.25 -23.66
CA LEU A 82 -6.85 6.70 -23.40
C LEU A 82 -6.37 7.51 -24.61
N THR A 83 -5.32 7.05 -25.28
CA THR A 83 -4.61 7.80 -26.33
C THR A 83 -4.09 6.85 -27.40
N ARG A 84 -3.79 7.39 -28.59
CA ARG A 84 -3.13 6.59 -29.64
C ARG A 84 -1.71 6.23 -29.19
N PRO A 85 -1.19 5.06 -29.58
CA PRO A 85 0.19 4.70 -29.27
C PRO A 85 1.16 5.69 -29.92
N ASP A 86 1.77 6.54 -29.12
CA ASP A 86 2.77 7.52 -29.52
C ASP A 86 3.98 7.47 -28.57
N LEU A 87 5.01 8.27 -28.87
CA LEU A 87 6.23 8.31 -28.08
C LEU A 87 5.95 8.76 -26.62
N ALA A 88 4.94 9.62 -26.41
CA ALA A 88 4.54 10.06 -25.09
C ALA A 88 4.01 8.88 -24.27
N GLY A 89 3.10 8.10 -24.85
CA GLY A 89 2.54 6.88 -24.27
C GLY A 89 3.61 5.85 -23.93
N PHE A 90 4.60 5.63 -24.79
CA PHE A 90 5.74 4.75 -24.47
C PHE A 90 6.56 5.26 -23.28
N GLY A 91 6.71 6.57 -23.12
CA GLY A 91 7.32 7.18 -21.94
C GLY A 91 6.56 6.88 -20.65
N VAL A 92 5.23 6.93 -20.69
CA VAL A 92 4.37 6.56 -19.55
C VAL A 92 4.47 5.06 -19.25
N VAL A 93 4.48 4.19 -20.28
CA VAL A 93 4.70 2.74 -20.11
C VAL A 93 6.04 2.47 -19.42
N ALA A 94 7.11 3.13 -19.90
CA ALA A 94 8.44 3.00 -19.31
C ALA A 94 8.44 3.49 -17.85
N GLY A 95 7.86 4.66 -17.58
CA GLY A 95 7.76 5.24 -16.23
C GLY A 95 7.05 4.32 -15.23
N ASN A 96 5.82 3.93 -15.54
CA ASN A 96 4.99 3.08 -14.69
C ASN A 96 5.55 1.65 -14.51
N THR A 97 6.44 1.21 -15.38
CA THR A 97 7.12 -0.09 -15.26
C THR A 97 8.41 0.02 -14.47
N LEU A 98 9.26 1.01 -14.80
CA LEU A 98 10.56 1.18 -14.19
C LEU A 98 10.46 1.64 -12.73
N ALA A 99 9.50 2.51 -12.39
CA ALA A 99 9.37 3.01 -11.02
C ALA A 99 9.10 1.88 -10.00
N PRO A 100 8.12 0.98 -10.17
CA PRO A 100 7.95 -0.17 -9.27
C PRO A 100 9.13 -1.15 -9.26
N VAL A 101 9.82 -1.33 -10.40
CA VAL A 101 11.03 -2.17 -10.49
C VAL A 101 12.16 -1.57 -9.65
N CYS A 102 12.43 -0.28 -9.80
CA CYS A 102 13.41 0.46 -9.02
C CYS A 102 13.05 0.45 -7.52
N ALA A 103 11.79 0.69 -7.18
CA ALA A 103 11.29 0.58 -5.80
C ALA A 103 11.59 -0.81 -5.21
N CYS A 104 11.25 -1.88 -5.92
CA CYS A 104 11.51 -3.26 -5.49
C CYS A 104 13.02 -3.51 -5.29
N LEU A 105 13.87 -3.05 -6.21
CA LEU A 105 15.32 -3.18 -6.10
C LEU A 105 15.90 -2.40 -4.92
N MET A 106 15.45 -1.16 -4.70
CA MET A 106 15.88 -0.32 -3.58
C MET A 106 15.47 -0.92 -2.24
N LEU A 107 14.22 -1.40 -2.11
CA LEU A 107 13.72 -2.06 -0.92
C LEU A 107 14.48 -3.37 -0.62
N ARG A 108 14.73 -4.19 -1.64
CA ARG A 108 15.53 -5.42 -1.47
C ARG A 108 16.95 -5.13 -1.00
N ARG A 109 17.59 -4.07 -1.51
CA ARG A 109 18.95 -3.68 -1.10
C ARG A 109 19.06 -3.29 0.37
N VAL A 110 18.00 -2.72 0.95
CA VAL A 110 17.99 -2.36 2.37
C VAL A 110 17.50 -3.50 3.28
N GLY A 111 17.23 -4.69 2.73
CA GLY A 111 16.78 -5.86 3.49
C GLY A 111 15.31 -5.78 3.92
N PHE A 112 14.45 -5.18 3.09
CA PHE A 112 13.03 -4.98 3.39
C PHE A 112 12.27 -6.29 3.66
N HIS A 113 11.53 -6.33 4.77
CA HIS A 113 10.62 -7.43 5.09
C HIS A 113 9.19 -7.14 4.64
N THR A 114 8.63 -8.05 3.84
CA THR A 114 7.25 -7.91 3.32
C THR A 114 6.16 -8.07 4.39
N GLU A 115 6.53 -8.53 5.58
CA GLU A 115 5.62 -8.63 6.73
C GLU A 115 5.35 -7.26 7.37
N LEU A 116 6.17 -6.24 7.06
CA LEU A 116 6.09 -4.90 7.65
C LEU A 116 6.07 -4.95 9.19
N ASP A 117 6.87 -5.85 9.75
CA ASP A 117 6.97 -6.15 11.18
C ASP A 117 7.96 -5.25 11.94
N ARG A 118 8.67 -4.36 11.22
CA ARG A 118 9.65 -3.41 11.77
C ARG A 118 9.36 -2.00 11.31
N LEU A 119 9.61 -1.03 12.20
CA LEU A 119 9.51 0.39 11.85
C LEU A 119 10.37 0.75 10.62
N ARG A 120 11.57 0.16 10.52
CA ARG A 120 12.48 0.37 9.38
C ARG A 120 11.84 0.02 8.04
N ASP A 121 11.03 -1.05 7.98
CA ASP A 121 10.38 -1.47 6.74
C ASP A 121 9.29 -0.47 6.33
N GLY A 122 8.48 0.00 7.29
CA GLY A 122 7.52 1.07 7.04
C GLY A 122 8.19 2.35 6.51
N VAL A 123 9.28 2.79 7.14
CA VAL A 123 10.05 3.97 6.69
C VAL A 123 10.68 3.74 5.32
N ALA A 124 11.22 2.55 5.04
CA ALA A 124 11.79 2.21 3.74
C ALA A 124 10.72 2.21 2.63
N LEU A 125 9.54 1.66 2.90
CA LEU A 125 8.41 1.67 1.95
C LEU A 125 7.99 3.09 1.59
N VAL A 126 7.89 3.97 2.58
CA VAL A 126 7.54 5.39 2.39
C VAL A 126 8.63 6.12 1.60
N SER A 127 9.87 6.08 2.09
CA SER A 127 10.96 6.88 1.53
C SER A 127 11.44 6.37 0.18
N LEU A 128 11.74 5.07 0.07
CA LEU A 128 12.31 4.47 -1.14
C LEU A 128 11.23 4.05 -2.13
N GLY A 129 10.16 3.43 -1.63
CA GLY A 129 9.07 2.90 -2.46
C GLY A 129 8.16 4.00 -3.00
N ALA A 130 7.52 4.76 -2.11
CA ALA A 130 6.51 5.74 -2.49
C ALA A 130 7.11 7.06 -2.99
N PHE A 131 8.12 7.63 -2.30
CA PHE A 131 8.62 8.95 -2.66
C PHE A 131 9.77 8.92 -3.67
N ALA A 132 10.85 8.18 -3.41
CA ALA A 132 12.03 8.21 -4.27
C ALA A 132 11.79 7.54 -5.63
N ALA A 133 11.25 6.32 -5.65
CA ALA A 133 11.08 5.59 -6.90
C ALA A 133 10.01 6.18 -7.82
N MET A 134 8.95 6.78 -7.28
CA MET A 134 7.86 7.37 -8.09
C MET A 134 8.27 8.66 -8.81
N VAL A 135 9.40 9.27 -8.43
CA VAL A 135 10.03 10.34 -9.23
C VAL A 135 10.33 9.85 -10.66
N ILE A 136 10.71 8.59 -10.83
CA ILE A 136 11.02 7.99 -12.14
C ILE A 136 9.76 8.00 -13.02
N SER A 137 8.62 7.58 -12.47
CA SER A 137 7.34 7.53 -13.17
C SER A 137 6.91 8.93 -13.62
N ALA A 138 6.84 9.87 -12.68
CA ALA A 138 6.41 11.24 -12.96
C ALA A 138 7.33 11.95 -13.96
N THR A 139 8.65 11.73 -13.86
CA THR A 139 9.65 12.36 -14.73
C THR A 139 9.59 11.79 -16.14
N LEU A 140 9.54 10.47 -16.30
CA LEU A 140 9.43 9.86 -17.63
C LEU A 140 8.08 10.21 -18.27
N GLY A 141 6.99 10.10 -17.52
CA GLY A 141 5.64 10.33 -18.01
C GLY A 141 5.34 11.78 -18.39
N SER A 142 5.73 12.75 -17.55
CA SER A 142 5.53 14.18 -17.84
C SER A 142 6.60 14.71 -18.81
N GLY A 143 7.83 14.18 -18.70
CA GLY A 143 8.95 14.59 -19.53
C GLY A 143 8.75 14.20 -20.99
N THR A 144 8.33 12.96 -21.26
CA THR A 144 8.04 12.57 -22.66
C THR A 144 6.90 13.36 -23.25
N GLN A 145 5.85 13.68 -22.48
CA GLN A 145 4.74 14.51 -22.97
C GLN A 145 5.18 15.93 -23.36
N VAL A 146 6.10 16.54 -22.60
CA VAL A 146 6.65 17.85 -22.98
C VAL A 146 7.54 17.73 -24.22
N LEU A 147 8.39 16.70 -24.28
CA LEU A 147 9.30 16.47 -25.41
C LEU A 147 8.56 16.19 -26.72
N THR A 148 7.40 15.56 -26.67
CA THR A 148 6.57 15.27 -27.86
C THR A 148 5.60 16.40 -28.21
N GLY A 149 5.56 17.47 -27.41
CA GLY A 149 4.61 18.58 -27.59
C GLY A 149 3.17 18.25 -27.17
N SER A 150 2.93 17.11 -26.52
CA SER A 150 1.62 16.70 -26.02
C SER A 150 1.21 17.49 -24.76
N LEU A 151 2.18 18.03 -24.02
CA LEU A 151 1.97 18.89 -22.85
C LEU A 151 2.77 20.20 -22.99
N PRO A 152 2.15 21.38 -22.80
CA PRO A 152 2.89 22.64 -22.72
C PRO A 152 3.94 22.61 -21.60
N ALA A 153 5.15 23.10 -21.88
CA ALA A 153 6.25 23.10 -20.90
C ALA A 153 5.90 23.84 -19.58
N GLY A 154 5.02 24.84 -19.64
CA GLY A 154 4.54 25.57 -18.46
C GLY A 154 3.70 24.73 -17.50
N ASP A 155 3.08 23.64 -17.98
CA ASP A 155 2.24 22.75 -17.17
C ASP A 155 3.01 21.54 -16.63
N PHE A 156 4.30 21.39 -16.97
CA PHE A 156 5.15 20.27 -16.56
C PHE A 156 5.09 20.00 -15.06
N TRP A 157 5.32 21.02 -14.22
CA TRP A 157 5.31 20.85 -12.75
C TRP A 157 3.96 20.52 -12.15
N ARG A 158 2.87 20.99 -12.76
CA ARG A 158 1.52 20.66 -12.30
C ARG A 158 1.22 19.20 -12.59
N THR A 159 1.49 18.74 -13.82
CA THR A 159 1.29 17.34 -14.21
C THR A 159 2.23 16.39 -13.46
N TRP A 160 3.52 16.75 -13.36
CA TRP A 160 4.53 15.95 -12.66
C TRP A 160 4.18 15.74 -11.20
N ALA A 161 3.83 16.81 -10.47
CA ALA A 161 3.46 16.70 -9.06
C ALA A 161 2.20 15.86 -8.89
N SER A 162 1.22 16.06 -9.77
CA SER A 162 -0.04 15.33 -9.75
C SER A 162 0.16 13.82 -9.94
N TRP A 163 1.01 13.43 -10.90
CA TRP A 163 1.34 12.03 -11.18
C TRP A 163 2.17 11.41 -10.06
N TRP A 164 3.20 12.13 -9.60
CA TRP A 164 4.05 11.67 -8.50
C TRP A 164 3.23 11.37 -7.24
N VAL A 165 2.31 12.26 -6.87
CA VAL A 165 1.47 12.05 -5.68
C VAL A 165 0.50 10.88 -5.89
N GLY A 166 -0.15 10.77 -7.05
CA GLY A 166 -1.07 9.66 -7.35
C GLY A 166 -0.38 8.30 -7.25
N ASP A 167 0.82 8.17 -7.80
CA ASP A 167 1.65 6.97 -7.72
C ASP A 167 2.12 6.69 -6.29
N ALA A 168 2.59 7.72 -5.57
CA ALA A 168 3.03 7.59 -4.19
C ALA A 168 1.89 7.12 -3.28
N MET A 169 0.68 7.66 -3.43
CA MET A 169 -0.50 7.20 -2.69
C MET A 169 -0.88 5.77 -3.08
N GLY A 170 -0.73 5.40 -4.36
CA GLY A 170 -0.88 4.03 -4.82
C GLY A 170 -0.03 3.07 -4.00
N VAL A 171 1.26 3.39 -3.82
CA VAL A 171 2.17 2.62 -2.96
C VAL A 171 1.74 2.65 -1.49
N LEU A 172 1.49 3.83 -0.92
CA LEU A 172 1.24 3.99 0.52
C LEU A 172 -0.08 3.36 0.98
N VAL A 173 -1.08 3.29 0.12
CA VAL A 173 -2.42 2.76 0.47
C VAL A 173 -2.55 1.30 0.04
N ILE A 174 -2.15 0.96 -1.20
CA ILE A 174 -2.41 -0.37 -1.75
C ILE A 174 -1.33 -1.38 -1.39
N THR A 175 -0.05 -1.00 -1.38
CA THR A 175 1.02 -1.95 -1.04
C THR A 175 0.86 -2.57 0.35
N PRO A 176 0.71 -1.80 1.43
CA PRO A 176 0.52 -2.41 2.76
C PRO A 176 -0.76 -3.23 2.87
N LEU A 177 -1.83 -2.84 2.17
CA LEU A 177 -3.07 -3.60 2.15
C LEU A 177 -2.85 -5.00 1.56
N VAL A 178 -2.21 -5.07 0.39
CA VAL A 178 -1.92 -6.36 -0.29
C VAL A 178 -0.97 -7.21 0.56
N LEU A 179 0.05 -6.61 1.17
CA LEU A 179 0.98 -7.32 2.05
C LEU A 179 0.29 -7.84 3.32
N ALA A 180 -0.60 -7.06 3.93
CA ALA A 180 -1.33 -7.44 5.13
C ALA A 180 -2.24 -8.65 4.90
N PHE A 181 -2.93 -8.72 3.77
CA PHE A 181 -3.80 -9.87 3.44
C PHE A 181 -3.03 -11.19 3.31
N ARG A 182 -1.73 -11.16 3.00
CA ARG A 182 -0.90 -12.36 2.98
C ARG A 182 -0.64 -12.93 4.38
N THR A 183 -0.56 -12.06 5.38
CA THR A 183 -0.29 -12.44 6.78
C THR A 183 -1.54 -12.91 7.54
N VAL A 184 -2.72 -12.86 6.91
CA VAL A 184 -3.98 -13.34 7.51
C VAL A 184 -3.87 -14.85 7.75
N ARG A 185 -3.84 -15.24 9.03
CA ARG A 185 -3.94 -16.64 9.44
C ARG A 185 -5.35 -17.17 9.16
N PRO A 186 -5.50 -18.46 8.80
CA PRO A 186 -6.81 -19.04 8.51
C PRO A 186 -7.78 -18.85 9.68
N PHE A 187 -9.02 -18.49 9.36
CA PHE A 187 -10.09 -18.08 10.29
C PHE A 187 -10.50 -19.10 11.35
N ARG A 188 -9.91 -20.28 11.36
CA ARG A 188 -10.36 -21.44 12.14
C ARG A 188 -10.20 -21.27 13.66
N ASP A 189 -9.25 -20.46 14.10
CA ASP A 189 -8.91 -20.29 15.53
C ASP A 189 -9.19 -18.86 16.06
N VAL A 190 -9.98 -18.06 15.32
CA VAL A 190 -10.26 -16.67 15.71
C VAL A 190 -11.50 -16.62 16.61
N PRO A 191 -11.39 -16.17 17.87
CA PRO A 191 -12.53 -16.12 18.79
C PRO A 191 -13.60 -15.13 18.32
N LEU A 192 -14.88 -15.46 18.57
CA LEU A 192 -16.05 -14.69 18.11
C LEU A 192 -16.04 -13.21 18.52
N TYR A 193 -15.48 -12.86 19.68
CA TYR A 193 -15.40 -11.46 20.12
C TYR A 193 -14.56 -10.59 19.18
N ARG A 194 -13.54 -11.15 18.52
CA ARG A 194 -12.70 -10.40 17.56
C ARG A 194 -13.46 -10.05 16.30
N TRP A 195 -14.43 -10.87 15.90
CA TRP A 195 -15.32 -10.54 14.78
C TRP A 195 -16.25 -9.38 15.13
N GLY A 196 -16.76 -9.35 16.38
CA GLY A 196 -17.52 -8.21 16.89
C GLY A 196 -16.70 -6.92 16.90
N GLU A 197 -15.44 -6.98 17.35
CA GLU A 197 -14.53 -5.83 17.33
C GLU A 197 -14.19 -5.37 15.89
N ALA A 198 -13.98 -6.30 14.96
CA ALA A 198 -13.71 -5.97 13.56
C ALA A 198 -14.94 -5.34 12.88
N ALA A 199 -16.14 -5.85 13.17
CA ALA A 199 -17.39 -5.26 12.70
C ALA A 199 -17.60 -3.86 13.30
N ALA A 200 -17.37 -3.68 14.60
CA ALA A 200 -17.42 -2.38 15.26
C ALA A 200 -16.43 -1.40 14.61
N LEU A 201 -15.19 -1.83 14.37
CA LEU A 201 -14.17 -1.02 13.70
C LEU A 201 -14.62 -0.59 12.30
N LEU A 202 -15.15 -1.52 11.50
CA LEU A 202 -15.64 -1.22 10.16
C LEU A 202 -16.80 -0.21 10.20
N VAL A 203 -17.76 -0.43 11.08
CA VAL A 203 -18.91 0.49 11.26
C VAL A 203 -18.42 1.87 11.68
N THR A 204 -17.52 1.96 12.65
CA THR A 204 -16.95 3.24 13.09
C THR A 204 -16.17 3.92 11.95
N ALA A 205 -15.36 3.18 11.20
CA ALA A 205 -14.62 3.71 10.06
C ALA A 205 -15.55 4.26 8.96
N VAL A 206 -16.64 3.55 8.64
CA VAL A 206 -17.65 4.02 7.69
C VAL A 206 -18.36 5.26 8.21
N MET A 207 -18.85 5.25 9.45
CA MET A 207 -19.58 6.36 10.05
C MET A 207 -18.73 7.62 10.15
N VAL A 208 -17.48 7.49 10.61
CA VAL A 208 -16.53 8.61 10.69
C VAL A 208 -16.17 9.12 9.30
N SER A 209 -15.96 8.24 8.32
CA SER A 209 -15.66 8.66 6.95
C SER A 209 -16.83 9.41 6.31
N LEU A 210 -18.07 8.96 6.52
CA LEU A 210 -19.28 9.64 6.07
C LEU A 210 -19.45 11.00 6.74
N ALA A 211 -19.27 11.08 8.06
CA ALA A 211 -19.35 12.34 8.80
C ALA A 211 -18.26 13.32 8.35
N ALA A 212 -17.03 12.85 8.16
CA ALA A 212 -15.89 13.64 7.72
C ALA A 212 -16.05 14.20 6.30
N THR A 213 -16.75 13.48 5.43
CA THR A 213 -16.92 13.87 4.02
C THR A 213 -18.18 14.68 3.75
N ARG A 214 -19.25 14.50 4.55
CA ARG A 214 -20.54 15.18 4.33
C ARG A 214 -20.76 16.44 5.15
N THR A 215 -19.98 16.64 6.22
CA THR A 215 -20.11 17.82 7.08
C THR A 215 -19.17 18.93 6.60
N SER A 216 -19.58 20.19 6.71
CA SER A 216 -18.72 21.37 6.46
C SER A 216 -17.67 21.58 7.57
N LEU A 217 -17.89 21.00 8.75
CA LEU A 217 -16.92 20.96 9.85
C LEU A 217 -15.73 20.10 9.44
N SER A 218 -14.52 20.56 9.73
CA SER A 218 -13.26 19.83 9.47
C SER A 218 -13.04 18.67 10.45
N VAL A 219 -14.01 17.76 10.55
CA VAL A 219 -13.94 16.51 11.32
C VAL A 219 -13.05 15.44 10.67
N LEU A 220 -12.29 15.81 9.64
CA LEU A 220 -11.24 14.98 9.01
C LEU A 220 -10.24 14.43 10.04
N PHE A 221 -10.01 15.13 11.16
CA PHE A 221 -9.11 14.65 12.22
C PHE A 221 -9.66 13.46 13.03
N LEU A 222 -10.98 13.21 13.02
CA LEU A 222 -11.58 12.06 13.73
C LEU A 222 -11.22 10.72 13.07
N VAL A 223 -10.69 10.76 11.85
CA VAL A 223 -10.15 9.60 11.13
C VAL A 223 -8.93 9.02 11.86
N PHE A 224 -8.08 9.87 12.45
CA PHE A 224 -6.85 9.41 13.13
C PHE A 224 -7.13 8.54 14.36
N PRO A 225 -8.03 8.89 15.29
CA PRO A 225 -8.43 7.98 16.38
C PRO A 225 -8.87 6.59 15.90
N VAL A 226 -9.61 6.51 14.79
CA VAL A 226 -10.05 5.23 14.23
C VAL A 226 -8.86 4.44 13.67
N ILE A 227 -7.94 5.10 12.96
CA ILE A 227 -6.70 4.48 12.47
C ILE A 227 -5.85 3.99 13.63
N VAL A 228 -5.71 4.79 14.70
CA VAL A 228 -4.97 4.43 15.91
C VAL A 228 -5.60 3.21 16.56
N TRP A 229 -6.92 3.18 16.71
CA TRP A 229 -7.63 2.03 17.26
C TRP A 229 -7.43 0.77 16.40
N ALA A 230 -7.53 0.91 15.07
CA ALA A 230 -7.29 -0.18 14.13
C ALA A 230 -5.86 -0.73 14.24
N ALA A 231 -4.85 0.14 14.28
CA ALA A 231 -3.44 -0.23 14.36
C ALA A 231 -3.10 -0.89 15.71
N LEU A 232 -3.63 -0.37 16.82
CA LEU A 232 -3.39 -0.93 18.15
C LEU A 232 -4.01 -2.33 18.31
N ARG A 233 -5.23 -2.54 17.79
CA ARG A 233 -5.97 -3.80 18.01
C ARG A 233 -5.70 -4.86 16.94
N PHE A 234 -5.64 -4.44 15.68
CA PHE A 234 -5.59 -5.33 14.51
C PHE A 234 -4.32 -5.14 13.66
N GLN A 235 -3.40 -4.28 14.11
CA GLN A 235 -2.15 -3.99 13.39
C GLN A 235 -2.44 -3.57 11.94
N LEU A 236 -1.56 -3.96 11.01
CA LEU A 236 -1.66 -3.56 9.62
C LEU A 236 -2.91 -4.14 8.93
N ILE A 237 -3.35 -5.33 9.33
CA ILE A 237 -4.52 -6.03 8.73
C ILE A 237 -5.81 -5.25 8.95
N GLY A 238 -5.97 -4.56 10.10
CA GLY A 238 -7.12 -3.70 10.33
C GLY A 238 -6.91 -2.26 9.86
N ALA A 239 -5.70 -1.71 10.02
CA ALA A 239 -5.42 -0.32 9.69
C ALA A 239 -5.41 -0.05 8.18
N ALA A 240 -4.83 -0.94 7.36
CA ALA A 240 -4.72 -0.72 5.92
C ALA A 240 -6.09 -0.68 5.20
N PRO A 241 -7.07 -1.56 5.49
CA PRO A 241 -8.42 -1.43 4.93
C PRO A 241 -9.13 -0.15 5.38
N CYS A 242 -8.94 0.29 6.62
CA CYS A 242 -9.51 1.56 7.10
C CYS A 242 -8.97 2.74 6.29
N VAL A 243 -7.65 2.81 6.09
CA VAL A 243 -7.03 3.85 5.27
C VAL A 243 -7.55 3.82 3.84
N LEU A 244 -7.63 2.66 3.20
CA LEU A 244 -8.20 2.56 1.85
C LEU A 244 -9.63 3.09 1.81
N LEU A 245 -10.49 2.65 2.73
CA LEU A 245 -11.88 3.09 2.82
C LEU A 245 -11.96 4.61 2.99
N MET A 246 -11.21 5.16 3.93
CA MET A 246 -11.16 6.60 4.20
C MET A 246 -10.66 7.38 2.99
N SER A 247 -9.63 6.89 2.29
CA SER A 247 -9.13 7.49 1.05
C SER A 247 -10.18 7.49 -0.06
N VAL A 248 -10.92 6.39 -0.25
CA VAL A 248 -12.00 6.30 -1.25
C VAL A 248 -13.10 7.32 -0.95
N PHE A 249 -13.54 7.40 0.31
CA PHE A 249 -14.53 8.40 0.73
C PHE A 249 -14.02 9.84 0.52
N ALA A 250 -12.78 10.12 0.90
CA ALA A 250 -12.17 11.44 0.75
C ALA A 250 -12.01 11.84 -0.73
N ILE A 251 -11.61 10.91 -1.60
CA ILE A 251 -11.53 11.12 -3.05
C ILE A 251 -12.91 11.42 -3.61
N SER A 252 -13.92 10.60 -3.31
CA SER A 252 -15.29 10.80 -3.80
C SER A 252 -15.88 12.15 -3.35
N ALA A 253 -15.59 12.57 -2.11
CA ALA A 253 -15.99 13.88 -1.59
C ALA A 253 -15.29 15.05 -2.31
N ALA A 254 -14.00 14.88 -2.62
CA ALA A 254 -13.23 15.89 -3.35
C ALA A 254 -13.70 16.02 -4.81
N THR A 255 -13.97 14.89 -5.50
CA THR A 255 -14.52 14.88 -6.86
C THR A 255 -15.92 15.49 -6.90
N GLY A 256 -16.80 15.10 -5.96
CA GLY A 256 -18.16 15.62 -5.85
C GLY A 256 -18.27 17.05 -5.30
N ARG A 257 -17.16 17.66 -4.86
CA ARG A 257 -17.08 18.99 -4.23
C ARG A 257 -18.01 19.13 -3.02
N TYR A 258 -18.08 18.09 -2.20
CA TYR A 258 -18.89 18.07 -0.98
C TYR A 258 -18.06 18.43 0.26
N GLY A 259 -18.75 18.84 1.33
CA GLY A 259 -18.17 19.04 2.66
C GLY A 259 -16.96 20.00 2.65
N PRO A 260 -15.80 19.59 3.18
CA PRO A 260 -14.62 20.45 3.33
C PRO A 260 -13.96 20.89 2.01
N PHE A 261 -14.38 20.31 0.87
CA PHE A 261 -13.86 20.62 -0.47
C PHE A 261 -14.74 21.61 -1.25
N THR A 262 -15.84 22.08 -0.67
CA THR A 262 -16.76 23.04 -1.30
C THR A 262 -16.07 24.40 -1.51
N GLY A 263 -16.18 24.96 -2.72
CA GLY A 263 -15.69 26.31 -3.03
C GLY A 263 -14.16 26.48 -3.15
N ARG A 264 -13.40 25.39 -3.07
CA ARG A 264 -11.92 25.41 -3.23
C ARG A 264 -11.48 25.22 -4.67
N SER A 265 -10.28 25.70 -4.99
CA SER A 265 -9.65 25.41 -6.27
C SER A 265 -9.31 23.91 -6.38
N LEU A 266 -9.22 23.39 -7.61
CA LEU A 266 -8.88 21.98 -7.84
C LEU A 266 -7.54 21.60 -7.21
N LEU A 267 -6.57 22.52 -7.29
CA LEU A 267 -5.24 22.36 -6.71
C LEU A 267 -5.30 22.32 -5.19
N GLU A 268 -6.05 23.23 -4.54
CA GLU A 268 -6.23 23.22 -3.09
C GLU A 268 -6.91 21.93 -2.60
N SER A 269 -7.97 21.50 -3.27
CA SER A 269 -8.66 20.26 -2.92
C SER A 269 -7.72 19.06 -3.05
N MET A 270 -6.92 19.02 -4.12
CA MET A 270 -5.92 17.98 -4.31
C MET A 270 -4.84 18.03 -3.22
N VAL A 271 -4.23 19.18 -2.94
CA VAL A 271 -3.20 19.29 -1.88
C VAL A 271 -3.75 18.85 -0.52
N ASN A 272 -4.96 19.26 -0.15
CA ASN A 272 -5.58 18.86 1.12
C ASN A 272 -5.89 17.36 1.17
N LEU A 273 -6.47 16.81 0.10
CA LEU A 273 -6.77 15.39 -0.03
C LEU A 273 -5.51 14.54 0.12
N GLN A 274 -4.41 14.99 -0.50
CA GLN A 274 -3.16 14.25 -0.50
C GLN A 274 -2.40 14.38 0.81
N ALA A 275 -2.43 15.55 1.45
CA ALA A 275 -1.90 15.70 2.81
C ALA A 275 -2.66 14.80 3.80
N PHE A 276 -3.98 14.70 3.67
CA PHE A 276 -4.81 13.80 4.47
C PHE A 276 -4.46 12.32 4.22
N ASN A 277 -4.46 11.86 2.96
CA ASN A 277 -4.16 10.48 2.61
C ASN A 277 -2.75 10.07 3.03
N ALA A 278 -1.75 10.92 2.78
CA ALA A 278 -0.38 10.67 3.17
C ALA A 278 -0.27 10.55 4.70
N SER A 279 -0.85 11.50 5.45
CA SER A 279 -0.80 11.48 6.92
C SER A 279 -1.51 10.25 7.50
N ALA A 280 -2.67 9.88 6.96
CA ALA A 280 -3.42 8.70 7.37
C ALA A 280 -2.65 7.40 7.10
N ALA A 281 -2.09 7.25 5.89
CA ALA A 281 -1.30 6.09 5.52
C ALA A 281 0.00 5.99 6.33
N LEU A 282 0.73 7.09 6.52
CA LEU A 282 1.92 7.16 7.36
C LEU A 282 1.61 6.75 8.81
N THR A 283 0.54 7.31 9.37
CA THR A 283 0.12 6.98 10.75
C THR A 283 -0.20 5.50 10.86
N ALA A 284 -1.01 4.96 9.94
CA ALA A 284 -1.38 3.55 9.94
C ALA A 284 -0.16 2.64 9.80
N LEU A 285 0.73 2.93 8.85
CA LEU A 285 1.94 2.16 8.56
C LEU A 285 2.89 2.15 9.76
N LEU A 286 3.31 3.32 10.21
CA LEU A 286 4.32 3.46 11.25
C LEU A 286 3.79 2.97 12.60
N LEU A 287 2.56 3.31 12.95
CA LEU A 287 1.97 2.84 14.21
C LEU A 287 1.76 1.33 14.20
N SER A 288 1.27 0.76 13.09
CA SER A 288 1.13 -0.70 12.97
C SER A 288 2.49 -1.40 13.05
N ALA A 289 3.52 -0.85 12.42
CA ALA A 289 4.88 -1.40 12.48
C ALA A 289 5.43 -1.36 13.91
N ILE A 290 5.28 -0.23 14.63
CA ILE A 290 5.72 -0.09 16.03
C ILE A 290 4.99 -1.08 16.94
N VAL A 291 3.66 -1.17 16.82
CA VAL A 291 2.85 -2.10 17.63
C VAL A 291 3.23 -3.55 17.34
N THR A 292 3.50 -3.88 16.08
CA THR A 292 3.93 -5.23 15.67
C THR A 292 5.32 -5.57 16.19
N GLU A 293 6.26 -4.65 16.11
CA GLU A 293 7.60 -4.79 16.65
C GLU A 293 7.56 -4.97 18.18
N GLN A 294 6.81 -4.13 18.90
CA GLN A 294 6.64 -4.23 20.35
C GLN A 294 6.02 -5.56 20.77
N ASN A 295 4.97 -6.03 20.09
CA ASN A 295 4.33 -7.30 20.39
C ASN A 295 5.28 -8.49 20.16
N THR A 296 6.11 -8.43 19.12
CA THR A 296 7.11 -9.47 18.83
C THR A 296 8.22 -9.48 19.88
N ILE A 297 8.73 -8.31 20.27
CA ILE A 297 9.73 -8.18 21.34
C ILE A 297 9.17 -8.73 22.65
N ARG A 298 7.95 -8.35 23.02
CA ARG A 298 7.30 -8.81 24.25
C ARG A 298 7.16 -10.34 24.29
N ARG A 299 6.70 -10.96 23.21
CA ARG A 299 6.60 -12.43 23.12
C ARG A 299 7.95 -13.10 23.25
N LYS A 300 9.01 -12.52 22.66
CA LYS A 300 10.36 -13.06 22.75
C LYS A 300 10.92 -12.98 24.17
N ILE A 301 10.65 -11.89 24.89
CA ILE A 301 11.00 -11.77 26.31
C ILE A 301 10.26 -12.82 27.14
N GLU A 302 8.95 -12.97 26.93
CA GLU A 302 8.14 -13.98 27.63
C GLU A 302 8.64 -15.41 27.38
N GLN A 303 9.02 -15.75 26.15
CA GLN A 303 9.61 -17.04 25.79
C GLN A 303 10.97 -17.29 26.48
N VAL A 304 11.87 -16.30 26.45
CA VAL A 304 13.18 -16.41 27.10
C VAL A 304 13.02 -16.56 28.62
N CYS A 305 12.08 -15.84 29.23
CA CYS A 305 11.76 -16.00 30.64
C CYS A 305 11.21 -17.39 30.97
N GLN A 306 10.37 -17.96 30.10
CA GLN A 306 9.85 -19.33 30.26
C GLN A 306 10.97 -20.37 30.11
N GLU A 307 11.84 -20.25 29.11
CA GLU A 307 12.99 -21.13 28.93
C GLU A 307 13.96 -21.06 30.12
N LEU A 308 14.24 -19.86 30.63
CA LEU A 308 15.05 -19.67 31.84
C LEU A 308 14.40 -20.32 33.07
N ALA A 309 13.08 -20.17 33.24
CA ALA A 309 12.36 -20.79 34.33
C ALA A 309 12.43 -22.33 34.25
N GLU A 310 12.29 -22.91 33.06
CA GLU A 310 12.43 -24.36 32.83
C GLU A 310 13.86 -24.85 33.10
N VAL A 311 14.88 -24.10 32.68
CA VAL A 311 16.29 -24.47 32.93
C VAL A 311 16.61 -24.40 34.42
N VAL A 312 16.13 -23.37 35.13
CA VAL A 312 16.29 -23.26 36.58
C VAL A 312 15.60 -24.43 37.29
N ASP A 313 14.38 -24.79 36.90
CA ASP A 313 13.64 -25.92 37.49
C ASP A 313 14.33 -27.27 37.23
N ARG A 314 14.99 -27.42 36.06
CA ARG A 314 15.80 -28.61 35.74
C ARG A 314 17.12 -28.68 36.51
N LEU A 315 17.75 -27.54 36.81
CA LEU A 315 19.05 -27.48 37.52
C LEU A 315 18.90 -27.54 39.04
N ALA A 316 17.76 -27.11 39.59
CA ALA A 316 17.43 -27.18 41.02
C ALA A 316 16.08 -27.87 41.28
N PRO A 317 15.90 -29.15 40.89
CA PRO A 317 14.64 -29.87 41.06
C PRO A 317 14.40 -30.14 42.55
N GLY A 318 13.76 -29.20 43.26
CA GLY A 318 13.32 -29.39 44.65
C GLY A 318 13.43 -28.19 45.59
N GLU A 319 14.12 -27.11 45.25
CA GLU A 319 14.18 -25.92 46.14
C GLU A 319 12.89 -25.08 46.10
N SER A 320 12.15 -25.11 44.98
CA SER A 320 10.85 -24.44 44.82
C SER A 320 9.74 -25.04 45.71
N ARG A 321 9.84 -26.33 46.09
CA ARG A 321 8.94 -26.98 47.05
C ARG A 321 9.21 -26.60 48.52
N ARG A 322 10.33 -25.94 48.84
CA ARG A 322 10.75 -25.66 50.22
C ARG A 322 10.47 -24.23 50.73
N ARG A 323 9.88 -23.35 49.93
CA ARG A 323 9.56 -21.97 50.37
C ARG A 323 8.05 -21.73 50.57
N TRP A 324 7.53 -22.14 51.73
CA TRP A 324 6.75 -21.34 52.70
C TRP A 324 6.38 -22.23 53.92
N PRO A 325 6.39 -21.74 55.19
CA PRO A 325 6.24 -22.58 56.38
C PRO A 325 4.76 -22.93 56.69
N PRO A 326 4.49 -24.00 57.47
CA PRO A 326 3.18 -24.29 58.01
C PRO A 326 2.83 -23.33 59.15
N GLU A 327 1.53 -23.03 59.23
CA GLU A 327 0.85 -22.17 60.20
C GLU A 327 1.35 -22.30 61.64
N ARG A 328 1.44 -21.14 62.32
CA ARG A 328 1.07 -20.96 63.72
C ARG A 328 0.41 -19.60 63.91
#